data_AF-A0A537VI42-F1
#
_entry.id   AF-A0A537VI42-F1
#
_cell.length_a   1.000
_cell.length_b   1.000
_cell.length_c   1.000
_cell.angle_alpha   90.00
_cell.angle_beta   90.00
_cell.angle_gamma   90.00
#
_symmetry.space_group_name_H-M   'P 1'
#
loop_
_entity.id
_entity.type
_entity.pdbx_description
1 polymer ?
#
loop_
_entity_poly.entity_id
_entity_poly.type
_entity_poly.pdbx_seq_one_letter_code
_entity_poly.pdbx_strand_id
1 'polypeptide(L)'
;MTILTSLLGRRSASPLERYARIVVVAVLVAMAVDEIFYAVKGWPLHDMDVYLGAAMRLRTGQPLYVPGDVAVDSFWYAPWFAVAWIPLTVLPRLVVAVLWSTVLLAASAAVTMMLARMGRNGPMLALLVGPLLFAVSAGGNIQALMMLSLLWGFNRGSGPLWVAIAASMKYTPILLALTYVARREWFKAISAGLLAAALIGPGFVLGLANAGVRSQAAASLLGSSLPTYLILVVAFALLALAGPRRYSTLASATAAVLALPRLFAYDVTLIATGASETKADGSNR
;
A
#
# COMPACT_ATOMS: atom_id res chain seq x y z
N MET A 1 -27.72 -4.58 9.40
CA MET A 1 -27.64 -3.22 8.80
C MET A 1 -27.31 -3.38 7.32
N THR A 2 -28.10 -2.80 6.40
CA THR A 2 -27.94 -3.05 4.96
C THR A 2 -26.85 -2.17 4.34
N ILE A 3 -26.20 -2.65 3.26
CA ILE A 3 -25.20 -1.89 2.47
C ILE A 3 -25.77 -0.53 2.04
N LEU A 4 -27.04 -0.47 1.64
CA LEU A 4 -27.72 0.78 1.31
C LEU A 4 -27.70 1.80 2.46
N THR A 5 -27.87 1.36 3.70
CA THR A 5 -27.88 2.26 4.87
C THR A 5 -26.47 2.76 5.22
N SER A 6 -25.45 1.97 4.86
CA SER A 6 -24.05 2.39 4.94
C SER A 6 -23.75 3.50 3.93
N LEU A 7 -24.13 3.29 2.66
CA LEU A 7 -23.84 4.20 1.56
C LEU A 7 -24.68 5.48 1.64
N LEU A 8 -25.98 5.37 1.89
CA LEU A 8 -26.93 6.49 1.80
C LEU A 8 -27.21 7.18 3.15
N GLY A 9 -26.67 6.65 4.24
CA GLY A 9 -26.89 7.18 5.59
C GLY A 9 -28.16 6.67 6.27
N ARG A 10 -28.40 7.13 7.51
CA ARG A 10 -29.62 6.76 8.27
C ARG A 10 -30.82 7.51 7.70
N ARG A 11 -32.01 6.92 7.77
CA ARG A 11 -33.29 7.60 7.50
C ARG A 11 -33.59 8.78 8.44
N SER A 12 -32.78 8.97 9.49
CA SER A 12 -32.85 10.13 10.39
C SER A 12 -31.83 11.23 10.06
N ALA A 13 -30.93 11.02 9.10
CA ALA A 13 -29.95 12.03 8.69
C ALA A 13 -30.64 13.23 8.03
N SER A 14 -30.08 14.43 8.18
CA SER A 14 -30.58 15.63 7.53
C SER A 14 -30.58 15.46 6.00
N PRO A 15 -31.46 16.16 5.26
CA PRO A 15 -31.48 16.09 3.80
C PRO A 15 -30.11 16.42 3.18
N LEU A 16 -29.42 17.44 3.70
CA LEU A 16 -28.09 17.85 3.24
C LEU A 16 -27.05 16.74 3.39
N GLU A 17 -27.03 16.02 4.52
CA GLU A 17 -26.10 14.90 4.71
C GLU A 17 -26.37 13.78 3.69
N ARG A 18 -27.64 13.49 3.40
CA ARG A 18 -27.99 12.47 2.40
C ARG A 18 -27.57 12.86 1.00
N TYR A 19 -27.81 14.11 0.60
CA TYR A 19 -27.36 14.63 -0.70
C TYR A 19 -25.84 14.55 -0.82
N ALA A 20 -25.11 15.02 0.19
CA ALA A 20 -23.65 14.93 0.21
C ALA A 20 -23.16 13.48 0.06
N ARG A 21 -23.78 12.53 0.76
CA ARG A 21 -23.46 11.10 0.62
C ARG A 21 -23.75 10.55 -0.77
N ILE A 22 -24.91 10.87 -1.34
CA ILE A 22 -25.28 10.44 -2.70
C ILE A 22 -24.25 10.96 -3.71
N VAL A 23 -23.89 12.24 -3.63
CA VAL A 23 -22.88 12.85 -4.51
C VAL A 23 -21.53 12.15 -4.34
N VAL A 24 -21.06 11.93 -3.12
CA VAL A 24 -19.80 11.21 -2.87
C VAL A 24 -19.85 9.80 -3.44
N VAL A 25 -20.94 9.04 -3.22
CA VAL A 25 -21.08 7.69 -3.77
C VAL A 25 -21.09 7.72 -5.29
N ALA A 26 -21.81 8.66 -5.92
CA ALA A 26 -21.84 8.80 -7.38
C ALA A 26 -20.45 9.09 -7.96
N VAL A 27 -19.68 9.99 -7.33
CA VAL A 27 -18.30 10.30 -7.72
C VAL A 27 -17.42 9.06 -7.58
N LEU A 28 -17.50 8.34 -6.46
CA LEU A 28 -16.71 7.13 -6.26
C LEU A 28 -17.07 6.01 -7.25
N VAL A 29 -18.35 5.85 -7.60
CA VAL A 29 -18.78 4.90 -8.64
C VAL A 29 -18.25 5.33 -10.01
N ALA A 30 -18.31 6.60 -10.36
CA ALA A 30 -17.78 7.10 -11.63
C ALA A 30 -16.28 6.86 -11.74
N MET A 31 -15.52 7.19 -10.68
CA MET A 31 -14.08 6.88 -10.60
C MET A 31 -13.83 5.37 -10.69
N ALA A 32 -14.63 4.55 -10.02
CA ALA A 32 -14.50 3.10 -10.06
C ALA A 32 -14.66 2.54 -11.47
N VAL A 33 -15.67 3.03 -12.20
CA VAL A 33 -15.93 2.62 -13.58
C VAL A 33 -14.77 3.04 -14.48
N ASP A 34 -14.28 4.26 -14.33
CA ASP A 34 -13.15 4.79 -15.11
C ASP A 34 -11.87 3.95 -14.92
N GLU A 35 -11.48 3.73 -13.66
CA GLU A 35 -10.31 2.92 -13.29
C GLU A 35 -10.40 1.49 -13.83
N ILE A 36 -11.56 0.83 -13.67
CA ILE A 36 -11.77 -0.53 -14.18
C ILE A 36 -11.74 -0.55 -15.71
N PHE A 37 -12.36 0.43 -16.37
CA PHE A 37 -12.40 0.51 -17.82
C PHE A 37 -11.00 0.62 -18.42
N TYR A 38 -10.18 1.56 -17.93
CA TYR A 38 -8.81 1.73 -18.42
C TYR A 38 -7.92 0.53 -18.08
N ALA A 39 -8.10 -0.06 -16.90
CA ALA A 39 -7.38 -1.27 -16.51
C ALA A 39 -7.64 -2.44 -17.45
N VAL A 40 -8.92 -2.73 -17.76
CA VAL A 40 -9.31 -3.82 -18.66
C VAL A 40 -8.84 -3.56 -20.09
N LYS A 41 -8.88 -2.29 -20.55
CA LYS A 41 -8.47 -1.93 -21.91
C LYS A 41 -6.97 -2.14 -22.17
N GLY A 42 -6.12 -1.90 -21.17
CA GLY A 42 -4.66 -1.92 -21.34
C GLY A 42 -3.95 -3.16 -20.79
N TRP A 43 -4.34 -3.62 -19.60
CA TRP A 43 -3.69 -4.69 -18.81
C TRP A 43 -2.17 -4.86 -19.04
N PRO A 44 -1.36 -3.80 -18.82
CA PRO A 44 0.00 -3.76 -19.36
C PRO A 44 1.01 -4.64 -18.61
N LEU A 45 0.78 -4.90 -17.32
CA LEU A 45 1.70 -5.68 -16.46
C LEU A 45 3.15 -5.18 -16.43
N HIS A 46 3.37 -3.87 -16.58
CA HIS A 46 4.71 -3.26 -16.57
C HIS A 46 5.51 -3.66 -15.33
N ASP A 47 4.92 -3.61 -14.13
CA ASP A 47 5.62 -3.96 -12.89
C ASP A 47 6.01 -5.45 -12.83
N MET A 48 5.19 -6.33 -13.40
CA MET A 48 5.52 -7.76 -13.49
C MET A 48 6.79 -7.97 -14.33
N ASP A 49 6.92 -7.26 -15.45
CA ASP A 49 8.10 -7.34 -16.30
C ASP A 49 9.35 -6.82 -15.57
N VAL A 50 9.22 -5.79 -14.73
CA VAL A 50 10.30 -5.33 -13.84
C VAL A 50 10.75 -6.42 -12.87
N TYR A 51 9.79 -7.13 -12.25
CA TYR A 51 10.09 -8.20 -11.29
C TYR A 51 10.75 -9.40 -11.96
N LEU A 52 10.23 -9.82 -13.12
CA LEU A 52 10.77 -10.92 -13.89
C LEU A 52 12.17 -10.60 -14.43
N GLY A 53 12.38 -9.38 -14.91
CA GLY A 53 13.68 -8.89 -15.38
C GLY A 53 14.73 -8.87 -14.25
N ALA A 54 14.35 -8.43 -13.05
CA ALA A 54 15.24 -8.46 -11.88
C ALA A 54 15.64 -9.90 -11.50
N ALA A 55 14.68 -10.82 -11.51
CA ALA A 55 14.94 -12.23 -11.25
C ALA A 55 15.83 -12.88 -12.31
N MET A 56 15.61 -12.56 -13.59
CA MET A 56 16.48 -12.99 -14.69
C MET A 56 17.91 -12.50 -14.52
N ARG A 57 18.12 -11.23 -14.15
CA ARG A 57 19.46 -10.68 -13.89
C ARG A 57 20.19 -11.49 -12.83
N LEU A 58 19.54 -11.73 -11.68
CA LEU A 58 20.11 -12.56 -10.61
C LEU A 58 20.46 -13.97 -11.11
N ARG A 59 19.57 -14.61 -11.85
CA ARG A 59 19.80 -15.96 -12.39
C ARG A 59 20.98 -16.02 -13.36
N THR A 60 21.23 -14.96 -14.12
CA THR A 60 22.34 -14.86 -15.08
C THR A 60 23.62 -14.25 -14.51
N GLY A 61 23.70 -14.02 -13.19
CA GLY A 61 24.86 -13.41 -12.55
C GLY A 61 25.07 -11.92 -12.86
N GLN A 62 24.03 -11.25 -13.37
CA GLN A 62 24.05 -9.81 -13.62
C GLN A 62 23.70 -9.02 -12.35
N PRO A 63 24.13 -7.75 -12.24
CA PRO A 63 23.75 -6.90 -11.12
C PRO A 63 22.23 -6.79 -10.95
N LEU A 64 21.74 -6.88 -9.71
CA LEU A 64 20.31 -6.74 -9.42
C LEU A 64 19.81 -5.33 -9.73
N TYR A 65 20.53 -4.33 -9.19
CA TYR A 65 20.27 -2.91 -9.36
C TYR A 65 21.23 -2.35 -10.42
N VAL A 66 20.66 -1.71 -11.45
CA VAL A 66 21.43 -1.14 -12.56
C VAL A 66 21.70 0.34 -12.25
N PRO A 67 22.98 0.76 -12.14
CA PRO A 67 23.31 2.16 -11.88
C PRO A 67 22.81 3.07 -13.01
N GLY A 68 22.25 4.22 -12.64
CA GLY A 68 21.81 5.22 -13.63
C GLY A 68 20.59 4.83 -14.45
N ASP A 69 19.96 3.68 -14.19
CA ASP A 69 18.65 3.36 -14.75
C ASP A 69 17.59 4.26 -14.08
N VAL A 70 17.26 5.37 -14.75
CA VAL A 70 16.31 6.39 -14.30
C VAL A 70 14.88 6.11 -14.76
N ALA A 71 14.64 4.96 -15.38
CA ALA A 71 13.34 4.60 -15.92
C ALA A 71 12.32 4.35 -14.79
N VAL A 72 11.05 4.62 -15.11
CA VAL A 72 9.92 4.27 -14.25
C VAL A 72 9.83 2.75 -14.03
N ASP A 73 10.49 1.97 -14.89
CA ASP A 73 10.47 0.50 -14.95
C ASP A 73 11.69 -0.17 -14.29
N SER A 74 12.43 0.54 -13.43
CA SER A 74 13.57 -0.04 -12.72
C SER A 74 13.12 -0.79 -11.46
N PHE A 75 13.90 -1.78 -11.03
CA PHE A 75 13.59 -2.58 -9.83
C PHE A 75 14.15 -1.93 -8.56
N TRP A 76 13.28 -1.62 -7.58
CA TRP A 76 13.63 -0.89 -6.34
C TRP A 76 13.27 -1.63 -5.05
N TYR A 77 12.89 -2.89 -5.16
CA TYR A 77 12.41 -3.69 -4.05
C TYR A 77 13.58 -4.40 -3.36
N ALA A 78 13.34 -4.93 -2.17
CA ALA A 78 14.32 -5.74 -1.47
C ALA A 78 14.75 -7.00 -2.26
N PRO A 79 16.01 -7.45 -2.15
CA PRO A 79 16.53 -8.54 -2.99
C PRO A 79 15.80 -9.87 -2.87
N TRP A 80 15.27 -10.18 -1.68
CA TRP A 80 14.51 -11.41 -1.44
C TRP A 80 13.33 -11.54 -2.42
N PHE A 81 12.74 -10.43 -2.84
CA PHE A 81 11.61 -10.45 -3.76
C PHE A 81 12.06 -10.88 -5.16
N ALA A 82 13.15 -10.33 -5.68
CA ALA A 82 13.71 -10.81 -6.96
C ALA A 82 14.09 -12.30 -6.88
N VAL A 83 14.63 -12.76 -5.74
CA VAL A 83 14.94 -14.18 -5.51
C VAL A 83 13.67 -15.04 -5.56
N ALA A 84 12.57 -14.61 -4.92
CA ALA A 84 11.30 -15.32 -4.94
C ALA A 84 10.70 -15.46 -6.35
N TRP A 85 11.07 -14.56 -7.28
CA TRP A 85 10.67 -14.60 -8.69
C TRP A 85 11.55 -15.50 -9.58
N ILE A 86 12.73 -15.95 -9.11
CA ILE A 86 13.63 -16.80 -9.91
C ILE A 86 12.94 -18.05 -10.48
N PRO A 87 12.11 -18.80 -9.72
CA PRO A 87 11.40 -19.95 -10.27
C PRO A 87 10.43 -19.60 -11.40
N LEU A 88 9.92 -18.36 -11.45
CA LEU A 88 9.00 -17.93 -12.51
C LEU A 88 9.73 -17.65 -13.83
N THR A 89 11.05 -17.48 -13.81
CA THR A 89 11.87 -17.21 -15.01
C THR A 89 12.00 -18.40 -15.96
N VAL A 90 11.57 -19.61 -15.56
CA VAL A 90 11.56 -20.78 -16.46
C VAL A 90 10.22 -20.97 -17.17
N LEU A 91 9.19 -20.21 -16.78
CA LEU A 91 7.86 -20.31 -17.35
C LEU A 91 7.72 -19.34 -18.54
N PRO A 92 6.86 -19.64 -19.53
CA PRO A 92 6.49 -18.67 -20.55
C PRO A 92 5.89 -17.41 -19.90
N ARG A 93 6.25 -16.21 -20.40
CA ARG A 93 5.75 -14.93 -19.87
C ARG A 93 4.24 -14.90 -19.70
N LEU A 94 3.49 -15.46 -20.67
CA LEU A 94 2.03 -15.52 -20.60
C LEU A 94 1.52 -16.29 -19.36
N VAL A 95 2.18 -17.40 -19.01
CA VAL A 95 1.82 -18.20 -17.82
C VAL A 95 2.08 -17.38 -16.55
N VAL A 96 3.24 -16.71 -16.47
CA VAL A 96 3.57 -15.82 -15.35
C VAL A 96 2.54 -14.69 -15.23
N ALA A 97 2.18 -14.06 -16.35
CA ALA A 97 1.19 -13.00 -16.42
C ALA A 97 -0.19 -13.43 -15.91
N VAL A 98 -0.67 -14.60 -16.33
CA VAL A 98 -1.96 -15.14 -15.87
C VAL A 98 -1.92 -15.47 -14.38
N LEU A 99 -0.87 -16.16 -13.91
CA LEU A 99 -0.73 -16.51 -12.49
C LEU A 99 -0.66 -15.26 -11.61
N TRP A 100 0.19 -14.30 -11.99
CA TRP A 100 0.39 -13.07 -11.23
C TRP A 100 -0.87 -12.21 -11.21
N SER A 101 -1.53 -12.02 -12.35
CA SER A 101 -2.81 -11.30 -12.43
C SER A 101 -3.87 -11.96 -11.55
N THR A 102 -3.96 -13.29 -11.56
CA THR A 102 -4.92 -14.04 -10.74
C THR A 102 -4.68 -13.82 -9.25
N VAL A 103 -3.42 -13.88 -8.80
CA VAL A 103 -3.05 -13.64 -7.40
C VAL A 103 -3.39 -12.21 -6.98
N LEU A 104 -3.05 -11.21 -7.81
CA LEU A 104 -3.35 -9.81 -7.51
C LEU A 104 -4.85 -9.50 -7.49
N LEU A 105 -5.62 -10.08 -8.41
CA LEU A 105 -7.08 -9.97 -8.44
C LEU A 105 -7.72 -10.62 -7.21
N ALA A 106 -7.26 -11.82 -6.82
CA ALA A 106 -7.72 -12.50 -5.63
C ALA A 106 -7.42 -11.69 -4.36
N ALA A 107 -6.21 -11.11 -4.27
CA ALA A 107 -5.83 -10.23 -3.16
C ALA A 107 -6.68 -8.96 -3.11
N SER A 108 -6.92 -8.32 -4.26
CA SER A 108 -7.77 -7.14 -4.39
C SER A 108 -9.21 -7.43 -3.95
N ALA A 109 -9.78 -8.56 -4.39
CA ALA A 109 -11.10 -9.01 -3.99
C ALA A 109 -11.18 -9.29 -2.48
N ALA A 110 -10.17 -9.97 -1.92
CA ALA A 110 -10.08 -10.24 -0.49
C ALA A 110 -10.04 -8.94 0.34
N VAL A 111 -9.17 -7.99 -0.03
CA VAL A 111 -9.08 -6.67 0.63
C VAL A 111 -10.41 -5.93 0.56
N THR A 112 -11.01 -5.86 -0.64
CA THR A 112 -12.30 -5.18 -0.86
C THR A 112 -13.39 -5.79 0.02
N MET A 113 -13.44 -7.13 0.10
CA MET A 113 -14.42 -7.85 0.92
C MET A 113 -14.19 -7.64 2.41
N MET A 114 -12.93 -7.64 2.87
CA MET A 114 -12.58 -7.34 4.26
C MET A 114 -13.05 -5.93 4.62
N LEU A 115 -12.73 -4.94 3.79
CA LEU A 115 -13.15 -3.55 3.99
C LEU A 115 -14.68 -3.39 3.96
N ALA A 116 -15.37 -4.04 3.02
CA ALA A 116 -16.83 -3.97 2.92
C ALA A 116 -17.53 -4.48 4.20
N ARG A 117 -16.87 -5.39 4.92
CA ARG A 117 -17.35 -5.95 6.19
C ARG A 117 -16.94 -5.12 7.42
N MET A 118 -16.15 -4.05 7.26
CA MET A 118 -15.70 -3.18 8.35
C MET A 118 -16.77 -2.17 8.78
N GLY A 119 -17.78 -2.68 9.47
CA GLY A 119 -18.81 -1.86 10.12
C GLY A 119 -19.58 -0.95 9.17
N ARG A 120 -20.01 0.20 9.70
CA ARG A 120 -20.96 1.06 8.99
C ARG A 120 -20.36 1.77 7.78
N ASN A 121 -19.08 2.13 7.80
CA ASN A 121 -18.45 2.85 6.68
C ASN A 121 -17.67 1.91 5.75
N GLY A 122 -17.60 0.61 6.08
CA GLY A 122 -16.87 -0.40 5.32
C GLY A 122 -17.19 -0.42 3.82
N PRO A 123 -18.47 -0.43 3.41
CA PRO A 123 -18.83 -0.36 1.99
C PRO A 123 -18.31 0.89 1.25
N MET A 124 -18.28 2.07 1.89
CA MET A 124 -17.69 3.27 1.27
C MET A 124 -16.17 3.13 1.12
N LEU A 125 -15.49 2.56 2.12
CA LEU A 125 -14.05 2.28 2.03
C LEU A 125 -13.74 1.24 0.95
N ALA A 126 -14.56 0.19 0.83
CA ALA A 126 -14.43 -0.81 -0.21
C ALA A 126 -14.66 -0.23 -1.61
N LEU A 127 -15.63 0.67 -1.77
CA LEU A 127 -15.90 1.37 -3.03
C LEU A 127 -14.75 2.31 -3.41
N LEU A 128 -14.10 2.94 -2.43
CA LEU A 128 -12.92 3.77 -2.67
C LEU A 128 -11.68 2.94 -3.01
N VAL A 129 -11.40 1.87 -2.27
CA VAL A 129 -10.14 1.12 -2.34
C VAL A 129 -10.16 0.03 -3.40
N GLY A 130 -11.27 -0.69 -3.55
CA GLY A 130 -11.36 -1.88 -4.41
C GLY A 130 -11.04 -1.61 -5.88
N PRO A 131 -11.66 -0.61 -6.53
CA PRO A 131 -11.38 -0.26 -7.91
C PRO A 131 -9.93 0.20 -8.14
N LEU A 132 -9.36 0.95 -7.20
CA LEU A 132 -7.96 1.35 -7.26
C LEU A 132 -7.03 0.13 -7.20
N LEU A 133 -7.29 -0.83 -6.32
CA LEU A 133 -6.50 -2.06 -6.25
C LEU A 133 -6.67 -2.94 -7.50
N PHE A 134 -7.87 -2.96 -8.08
CA PHE A 134 -8.11 -3.63 -9.36
C PHE A 134 -7.27 -3.00 -10.48
N ALA A 135 -7.32 -1.67 -10.63
CA ALA A 135 -6.56 -0.97 -11.66
C ALA A 135 -5.05 -1.15 -11.51
N VAL A 136 -4.57 -1.12 -10.27
CA VAL A 136 -3.15 -1.36 -9.96
C VAL A 136 -2.72 -2.81 -10.22
N SER A 137 -3.63 -3.76 -10.02
CA SER A 137 -3.39 -5.15 -10.37
C SER A 137 -3.18 -5.34 -11.87
N ALA A 138 -3.84 -4.52 -12.71
CA ALA A 138 -3.63 -4.50 -14.16
C ALA A 138 -2.22 -4.03 -14.56
N GLY A 139 -1.64 -3.13 -13.76
CA GLY A 139 -0.23 -2.73 -13.86
C GLY A 139 0.75 -3.82 -13.42
N GLY A 140 0.29 -4.86 -12.73
CA GLY A 140 1.12 -5.93 -12.17
C GLY A 140 1.78 -5.57 -10.84
N ASN A 141 1.33 -4.50 -10.17
CA ASN A 141 1.97 -4.02 -8.94
C ASN A 141 1.62 -4.91 -7.73
N ILE A 142 2.58 -5.11 -6.82
CA ILE A 142 2.39 -5.87 -5.58
C ILE A 142 1.43 -5.23 -4.55
N GLN A 143 0.96 -3.99 -4.76
CA GLN A 143 0.15 -3.21 -3.82
C GLN A 143 -1.02 -4.00 -3.19
N ALA A 144 -1.75 -4.79 -3.99
CA ALA A 144 -2.89 -5.56 -3.48
C ALA A 144 -2.48 -6.62 -2.43
N LEU A 145 -1.37 -7.33 -2.67
CA LEU A 145 -0.81 -8.29 -1.72
C LEU A 145 -0.26 -7.60 -0.47
N MET A 146 0.39 -6.46 -0.63
CA MET A 146 0.88 -5.65 0.51
C MET A 146 -0.30 -5.15 1.37
N MET A 147 -1.38 -4.67 0.74
CA MET A 147 -2.58 -4.24 1.45
C MET A 147 -3.26 -5.40 2.17
N LEU A 148 -3.38 -6.57 1.53
CA LEU A 148 -3.92 -7.76 2.14
C LEU A 148 -3.10 -8.19 3.36
N SER A 149 -1.78 -8.20 3.24
CA SER A 149 -0.87 -8.61 4.30
C SER A 149 -0.92 -7.67 5.50
N LEU A 150 -1.02 -6.35 5.27
CA LEU A 150 -1.19 -5.37 6.33
C LEU A 150 -2.58 -5.46 6.98
N LEU A 151 -3.68 -5.48 6.21
CA LEU A 151 -5.03 -5.56 6.78
C LEU A 151 -5.27 -6.84 7.57
N TRP A 152 -4.69 -7.95 7.12
CA TRP A 152 -4.76 -9.21 7.84
C TRP A 152 -3.80 -9.18 9.03
N GLY A 153 -2.53 -8.92 8.80
CA GLY A 153 -1.45 -9.20 9.74
C GLY A 153 -1.18 -8.14 10.80
N PHE A 154 -1.45 -6.87 10.52
CA PHE A 154 -0.93 -5.73 11.31
C PHE A 154 -1.29 -5.77 12.80
N ASN A 155 -2.53 -6.15 13.12
CA ASN A 155 -3.04 -6.21 14.49
C ASN A 155 -2.79 -7.54 15.21
N ARG A 156 -2.11 -8.50 14.56
CA ARG A 156 -1.79 -9.82 15.15
C ARG A 156 -0.42 -9.80 15.83
N GLY A 157 -0.10 -10.87 16.55
CA GLY A 157 1.24 -11.07 17.12
C GLY A 157 2.34 -11.03 16.05
N SER A 158 2.04 -11.45 14.81
CA SER A 158 2.93 -11.39 13.65
C SER A 158 2.97 -10.02 12.96
N GLY A 159 2.27 -9.00 13.46
CA GLY A 159 2.22 -7.64 12.89
C GLY A 159 3.57 -7.06 12.45
N PRO A 160 4.65 -7.15 13.27
CA PRO A 160 5.97 -6.68 12.89
C PRO A 160 6.52 -7.28 11.58
N LEU A 161 6.25 -8.56 11.33
CA LEU A 161 6.67 -9.24 10.10
C LEU A 161 5.97 -8.65 8.87
N TRP A 162 4.66 -8.38 8.97
CA TRP A 162 3.89 -7.83 7.87
C TRP A 162 4.26 -6.40 7.54
N VAL A 163 4.53 -5.58 8.57
CA VAL A 163 5.08 -4.23 8.41
C VAL A 163 6.45 -4.30 7.73
N ALA A 164 7.33 -5.22 8.15
CA ALA A 164 8.65 -5.37 7.57
C ALA A 164 8.61 -5.83 6.10
N ILE A 165 7.75 -6.80 5.76
CA ILE A 165 7.55 -7.24 4.37
C ILE A 165 7.06 -6.07 3.52
N ALA A 166 6.03 -5.34 3.97
CA ALA A 166 5.51 -4.17 3.27
C ALA A 166 6.57 -3.08 3.09
N ALA A 167 7.30 -2.74 4.15
CA ALA A 167 8.40 -1.78 4.16
C ALA A 167 9.53 -2.18 3.20
N SER A 168 9.80 -3.48 3.08
CA SER A 168 10.81 -3.98 2.14
C SER A 168 10.38 -3.89 0.68
N MET A 169 9.09 -3.72 0.42
CA MET A 169 8.56 -3.52 -0.94
C MET A 169 8.44 -2.04 -1.31
N LYS A 170 7.92 -1.23 -0.38
CA LYS A 170 7.87 0.23 -0.48
C LYS A 170 8.32 0.74 0.87
N TYR A 171 9.30 1.62 0.98
CA TYR A 171 9.89 1.94 2.30
C TYR A 171 8.91 2.52 3.32
N THR A 172 7.87 3.24 2.88
CA THR A 172 7.03 4.07 3.74
C THR A 172 6.10 3.36 4.74
N PRO A 173 5.57 2.14 4.52
CA PRO A 173 4.81 1.39 5.52
C PRO A 173 5.60 1.11 6.80
N ILE A 174 6.93 1.29 6.85
CA ILE A 174 7.68 1.24 8.12
C ILE A 174 7.15 2.24 9.14
N LEU A 175 6.55 3.36 8.69
CA LEU A 175 5.93 4.35 9.56
C LEU A 175 4.71 3.80 10.32
N LEU A 176 4.13 2.68 9.90
CA LEU A 176 3.13 1.96 10.70
C LEU A 176 3.70 1.43 12.04
N ALA A 177 5.02 1.25 12.16
CA ALA A 177 5.65 0.90 13.43
C ALA A 177 5.49 2.00 14.50
N LEU A 178 5.24 3.26 14.12
CA LEU A 178 4.92 4.34 15.05
C LEU A 178 3.64 4.05 15.85
N THR A 179 2.72 3.28 15.29
CA THR A 179 1.52 2.82 16.01
C THR A 179 1.89 1.93 17.19
N TYR A 180 2.86 1.02 17.02
CA TYR A 180 3.36 0.17 18.10
C TYR A 180 4.06 1.01 19.18
N VAL A 181 4.84 2.02 18.77
CA VAL A 181 5.47 2.97 19.69
C VAL A 181 4.40 3.73 20.51
N ALA A 182 3.38 4.27 19.86
CA ALA A 182 2.28 5.00 20.52
C ALA A 182 1.52 4.13 21.55
N ARG A 183 1.45 2.81 21.28
CA ARG A 183 0.87 1.80 22.18
C ARG A 183 1.84 1.29 23.24
N ARG A 184 3.10 1.74 23.23
CA ARG A 184 4.19 1.26 24.08
C ARG A 184 4.54 -0.22 23.85
N GLU A 185 4.23 -0.75 22.66
CA GLU A 185 4.60 -2.09 22.21
C GLU A 185 6.02 -2.08 21.62
N TRP A 186 7.01 -1.70 22.42
CA TRP A 186 8.38 -1.47 21.98
C TRP A 186 9.01 -2.66 21.25
N PHE A 187 8.76 -3.86 21.75
CA PHE A 187 9.27 -5.08 21.11
C PHE A 187 8.76 -5.24 19.68
N LYS A 188 7.48 -4.93 19.42
CA LYS A 188 6.91 -4.99 18.07
C LYS A 188 7.50 -3.91 17.16
N ALA A 189 7.66 -2.69 17.66
CA ALA A 189 8.27 -1.59 16.92
C ALA A 189 9.72 -1.91 16.51
N ILE A 190 10.54 -2.35 17.47
CA ILE A 190 11.94 -2.73 17.25
C ILE A 190 12.02 -3.92 16.29
N SER A 191 11.18 -4.95 16.49
CA SER A 191 11.15 -6.12 15.63
C SER A 191 10.80 -5.76 14.18
N ALA A 192 9.83 -4.86 13.96
CA ALA A 192 9.47 -4.40 12.62
C ALA A 192 10.65 -3.69 11.95
N GLY A 193 11.36 -2.84 12.68
CA GLY A 193 12.56 -2.14 12.21
C GLY A 193 13.69 -3.10 11.86
N LEU A 194 14.03 -4.04 12.76
CA LEU A 194 15.10 -5.02 12.53
C LEU A 194 14.78 -5.97 11.38
N LEU A 195 13.55 -6.46 11.27
CA LEU A 195 13.13 -7.31 10.15
C LEU A 195 13.15 -6.54 8.83
N ALA A 196 12.69 -5.30 8.79
CA ALA A 196 12.76 -4.47 7.59
C ALA A 196 14.22 -4.24 7.18
N ALA A 197 15.09 -3.92 8.14
CA ALA A 197 16.52 -3.76 7.90
C ALA A 197 17.16 -5.05 7.41
N ALA A 198 16.77 -6.22 7.93
CA ALA A 198 17.28 -7.51 7.47
C ALA A 198 16.84 -7.83 6.04
N LEU A 199 15.61 -7.49 5.67
CA LEU A 199 15.08 -7.73 4.31
C LEU A 199 15.69 -6.75 3.28
N ILE A 200 15.85 -5.48 3.64
CA ILE A 200 16.35 -4.41 2.75
C ILE A 200 17.88 -4.38 2.70
N GLY A 201 18.54 -4.68 3.82
CA GLY A 201 19.98 -4.58 4.05
C GLY A 201 20.86 -5.15 2.93
N PRO A 202 20.61 -6.40 2.47
CA PRO A 202 21.35 -6.99 1.37
C PRO A 202 21.30 -6.15 0.08
N GLY A 203 20.25 -5.34 -0.11
CA GLY A 203 20.10 -4.47 -1.25
C GLY A 203 21.20 -3.41 -1.34
N PHE A 204 21.65 -2.88 -0.20
CA PHE A 204 22.74 -1.89 -0.18
C PHE A 204 24.07 -2.49 -0.65
N VAL A 205 24.36 -3.73 -0.26
CA VAL A 205 25.55 -4.46 -0.75
C VAL A 205 25.45 -4.74 -2.25
N LEU A 206 24.24 -5.01 -2.74
CA LEU A 206 23.97 -5.26 -4.16
C LEU A 206 23.87 -3.97 -5.02
N GLY A 207 24.07 -2.79 -4.43
CA GLY A 207 24.12 -1.52 -5.18
C GLY A 207 22.84 -0.70 -5.20
N LEU A 208 21.86 -0.97 -4.32
CA LEU A 208 20.62 -0.21 -4.21
C LEU A 208 20.83 1.30 -4.03
N ALA A 209 21.87 1.71 -3.30
CA ALA A 209 22.20 3.14 -3.11
C ALA A 209 22.61 3.85 -4.41
N ASN A 210 23.06 3.09 -5.41
CA ASN A 210 23.50 3.60 -6.71
C ASN A 210 22.40 3.52 -7.78
N ALA A 211 21.27 2.88 -7.48
CA ALA A 211 20.07 2.96 -8.32
C ALA A 211 19.57 4.42 -8.29
N GLY A 212 19.37 5.04 -9.45
CA GLY A 212 19.22 6.50 -9.58
C GLY A 212 17.93 7.09 -8.98
N VAL A 213 17.97 7.62 -7.76
CA VAL A 213 16.79 8.16 -7.02
C VAL A 213 16.24 9.46 -7.64
N ARG A 214 16.95 10.08 -8.59
CA ARG A 214 16.75 11.49 -8.98
C ARG A 214 15.53 11.76 -9.86
N SER A 215 15.08 10.84 -10.71
CA SER A 215 13.99 11.14 -11.67
C SER A 215 12.59 11.14 -11.05
N GLN A 216 12.36 10.35 -9.99
CA GLN A 216 11.01 10.15 -9.45
C GLN A 216 10.59 11.20 -8.41
N ALA A 217 11.55 11.83 -7.72
CA ALA A 217 11.23 12.86 -6.74
C ALA A 217 10.50 14.06 -7.35
N ALA A 218 10.75 14.38 -8.62
CA ALA A 218 10.22 15.56 -9.31
C ALA A 218 8.68 15.67 -9.31
N ALA A 219 7.96 14.56 -9.17
CA ALA A 219 6.49 14.52 -9.16
C ALA A 219 5.86 14.40 -7.75
N SER A 220 6.60 14.70 -6.69
CA SER A 220 6.08 14.65 -5.31
C SER A 220 6.40 15.89 -4.48
N LEU A 221 5.82 15.93 -3.27
CA LEU A 221 6.18 16.91 -2.25
C LEU A 221 7.69 16.95 -2.00
N LEU A 222 8.38 15.81 -2.08
CA LEU A 222 9.83 15.72 -1.89
C LEU A 222 10.58 16.49 -2.98
N GLY A 223 10.18 16.37 -4.24
CA GLY A 223 10.81 17.12 -5.34
C GLY A 223 10.30 18.54 -5.52
N SER A 224 9.09 18.87 -5.04
CA SER A 224 8.57 20.24 -5.12
C SER A 224 9.05 21.13 -3.97
N SER A 225 9.09 20.62 -2.73
CA SER A 225 9.54 21.36 -1.54
C SER A 225 9.95 20.41 -0.41
N LEU A 226 11.26 20.16 -0.29
CA LEU A 226 11.83 19.39 0.81
C LEU A 226 11.39 19.90 2.21
N PRO A 227 11.35 21.22 2.50
CA PRO A 227 10.86 21.71 3.78
C PRO A 227 9.39 21.34 4.04
N THR A 228 8.50 21.52 3.05
CA THR A 228 7.07 21.18 3.19
C THR A 228 6.89 19.68 3.39
N TYR A 229 7.62 18.86 2.62
CA TYR A 229 7.64 17.42 2.78
C TYR A 229 8.03 17.02 4.21
N LEU A 230 9.16 17.53 4.72
CA LEU A 230 9.64 17.22 6.07
C LEU A 230 8.63 17.67 7.13
N ILE A 231 8.09 18.88 7.02
CA ILE A 231 7.08 19.40 7.95
C ILE A 231 5.86 18.47 8.02
N LEU A 232 5.30 18.07 6.87
CA LEU A 232 4.10 17.23 6.84
C LEU A 232 4.36 15.83 7.38
N VAL A 233 5.45 15.16 6.94
CA VAL A 233 5.78 13.82 7.42
C VAL A 233 6.06 13.83 8.92
N VAL A 234 6.86 14.80 9.41
CA VAL A 234 7.17 14.93 10.84
C VAL A 234 5.92 15.27 11.65
N ALA A 235 5.06 16.20 11.17
CA ALA A 235 3.82 16.54 11.87
C ALA A 235 2.92 15.32 12.06
N PHE A 236 2.71 14.50 11.02
CA PHE A 236 1.90 13.29 11.14
C PHE A 236 2.57 12.18 11.94
N ALA A 237 3.90 12.07 11.91
CA ALA A 237 4.64 11.16 12.79
C ALA A 237 4.50 11.57 14.26
N LEU A 238 4.61 12.86 14.57
CA LEU A 238 4.40 13.40 15.91
C LEU A 238 2.95 13.22 16.36
N LEU A 239 1.96 13.45 15.48
CA LEU A 239 0.55 13.15 15.77
C LEU A 239 0.33 11.66 16.07
N ALA A 240 1.01 10.76 15.37
CA ALA A 240 0.93 9.33 15.67
C ALA A 240 1.48 8.99 17.05
N LEU A 241 2.56 9.65 17.48
CA LEU A 241 3.25 9.39 18.75
C LEU A 241 2.61 10.07 19.97
N ALA A 242 2.26 11.35 19.83
CA ALA A 242 1.79 12.21 20.92
C ALA A 242 0.26 12.42 20.91
N GLY A 243 -0.41 12.11 19.80
CA GLY A 243 -1.86 12.25 19.68
C GLY A 243 -2.65 11.17 20.43
N PRO A 244 -3.99 11.24 20.39
CA PRO A 244 -4.83 10.23 21.01
C PRO A 244 -4.57 8.84 20.43
N ARG A 245 -4.28 7.84 21.28
CA ARG A 245 -3.96 6.46 20.87
C ARG A 245 -4.95 5.84 19.90
N ARG A 246 -6.24 6.17 20.02
CA ARG A 246 -7.31 5.71 19.11
C ARG A 246 -7.12 6.12 17.64
N TYR A 247 -6.27 7.11 17.37
CA TYR A 247 -5.97 7.62 16.03
C TYR A 247 -4.52 7.36 15.60
N SER A 248 -3.70 6.69 16.42
CA SER A 248 -2.28 6.52 16.11
C SER A 248 -2.07 5.78 14.79
N THR A 249 -2.86 4.74 14.51
CA THR A 249 -2.77 3.98 13.24
C THR A 249 -3.15 4.80 12.03
N LEU A 250 -4.20 5.61 12.14
CA LEU A 250 -4.62 6.51 11.06
C LEU A 250 -3.55 7.57 10.80
N ALA A 251 -2.97 8.15 11.85
CA ALA A 251 -1.88 9.10 11.75
C ALA A 251 -0.61 8.47 11.14
N SER A 252 -0.23 7.26 11.58
CA SER A 252 0.89 6.51 11.01
C SER A 252 0.67 6.16 9.53
N ALA A 253 -0.52 5.70 9.15
CA ALA A 253 -0.85 5.40 7.78
C ALA A 253 -0.83 6.66 6.90
N THR A 254 -1.33 7.78 7.43
CA THR A 254 -1.27 9.07 6.72
C THR A 254 0.17 9.55 6.55
N ALA A 255 1.00 9.42 7.59
CA ALA A 255 2.43 9.69 7.51
C ALA A 255 3.10 8.83 6.42
N ALA A 256 2.76 7.53 6.33
CA ALA A 256 3.25 6.63 5.30
C ALA A 256 2.88 7.09 3.89
N VAL A 257 1.66 7.58 3.69
CA VAL A 257 1.22 8.12 2.38
C VAL A 257 1.95 9.42 2.04
N LEU A 258 2.08 10.34 2.99
CA LEU A 258 2.75 11.63 2.78
C LEU A 258 4.26 11.49 2.59
N ALA A 259 4.87 10.45 3.15
CA ALA A 259 6.29 10.15 3.01
C ALA A 259 6.66 9.53 1.65
N LEU A 260 5.67 9.27 0.77
CA LEU A 260 5.98 8.68 -0.51
C LEU A 260 6.69 9.68 -1.43
N PRO A 261 7.80 9.26 -2.06
CA PRO A 261 8.51 10.09 -3.03
C PRO A 261 7.73 10.24 -4.34
N ARG A 262 6.63 9.51 -4.52
CA ARG A 262 5.62 9.68 -5.56
C ARG A 262 4.28 9.20 -5.00
N LEU A 263 3.31 10.10 -4.94
CA LEU A 263 1.97 9.76 -4.48
C LEU A 263 1.16 9.27 -5.68
N PHE A 264 0.82 7.99 -5.71
CA PHE A 264 -0.19 7.48 -6.62
C PHE A 264 -1.54 7.40 -5.92
N ALA A 265 -2.64 7.46 -6.68
CA ALA A 265 -3.99 7.38 -6.14
C ALA A 265 -4.19 6.13 -5.26
N TYR A 266 -3.58 5.01 -5.64
CA TYR A 266 -3.64 3.77 -4.89
C TYR A 266 -2.81 3.74 -3.61
N ASP A 267 -1.88 4.65 -3.38
CA ASP A 267 -1.14 4.64 -2.13
C ASP A 267 -2.02 5.11 -0.95
N VAL A 268 -3.08 5.87 -1.25
CA VAL A 268 -4.17 6.22 -0.31
C VAL A 268 -4.80 4.96 0.30
N THR A 269 -4.69 3.79 -0.34
CA THR A 269 -5.21 2.55 0.24
C THR A 269 -4.54 2.22 1.58
N LEU A 270 -3.31 2.67 1.84
CA LEU A 270 -2.66 2.50 3.14
C LEU A 270 -3.47 3.12 4.29
N ILE A 271 -4.22 4.20 4.04
CA ILE A 271 -5.11 4.82 5.03
C ILE A 271 -6.19 3.84 5.52
N ALA A 272 -6.58 2.87 4.69
CA ALA A 272 -7.53 1.83 5.06
C ALA A 272 -7.05 0.96 6.24
N THR A 273 -5.73 0.80 6.40
CA THR A 273 -5.17 0.09 7.57
C THR A 273 -5.51 0.81 8.87
N GLY A 274 -5.36 2.14 8.91
CA GLY A 274 -5.72 2.95 10.07
C GLY A 274 -7.23 3.11 10.29
N ALA A 275 -8.01 3.20 9.21
CA ALA A 275 -9.47 3.30 9.30
C ALA A 275 -10.13 2.01 9.80
N SER A 276 -9.49 0.84 9.62
CA SER A 276 -10.00 -0.46 10.04
C SER A 276 -10.05 -0.64 11.56
N GLU A 277 -9.19 0.07 12.29
CA GLU A 277 -8.92 -0.22 13.69
C GLU A 277 -9.75 0.60 14.69
N THR A 278 -10.21 1.78 14.29
CA THR A 278 -10.98 2.71 15.14
C THR A 278 -12.29 2.11 15.69
N LYS A 279 -12.68 0.92 15.23
CA LYS A 279 -13.88 0.21 15.67
C LYS A 279 -13.63 -0.89 16.72
N ALA A 280 -12.44 -1.47 16.80
CA ALA A 280 -12.17 -2.56 17.75
C ALA A 280 -12.28 -2.11 19.21
N ASP A 281 -11.89 -0.86 19.49
CA ASP A 281 -11.98 -0.26 20.83
C ASP A 281 -13.41 0.16 21.23
N GLY A 282 -14.34 0.25 20.28
CA GLY A 282 -15.69 0.78 20.50
C GLY A 282 -16.75 -0.26 20.86
N SER A 283 -16.45 -1.56 20.81
CA SER A 283 -17.41 -2.64 21.11
C SER A 283 -17.22 -3.33 22.46
N ASN A 284 -16.27 -2.87 23.28
CA ASN A 284 -16.01 -3.37 24.63
C ASN A 284 -16.36 -2.35 25.73
N ARG A 285 -17.24 -1.39 25.44
CA ARG A 285 -17.88 -0.49 26.42
C ARG A 285 -19.37 -0.43 26.12
#